data_AF-A0A4D7H282-F1
#
_entry.id   AF-A0A4D7H282-F1
#
_cell.length_a   1.000
_cell.length_b   1.000
_cell.length_c   1.000
_cell.angle_alpha   90.00
_cell.angle_beta   90.00
_cell.angle_gamma   90.00
#
_symmetry.space_group_name_H-M   'P 1'
#
loop_
_entity.id
_entity.type
_entity.pdbx_description
1 polymer ?
#
loop_
_entity_poly.entity_id
_entity_poly.type
_entity_poly.pdbx_seq_one_letter_code
_entity_poly.pdbx_strand_id
1 'polypeptide(L)'
;MSNDESKEGTFLVTAADDETAVLKDVEDGQVHALASNPGVERHDAVEGVVAPDPPMNVTWQLVEVKSRRPLRIEESDESPTTMARDVAADQPTGELTRRERAGTGEIHVVTVPEETTEQAVADVLDDEEGLLSRAARLGVNRVEIRSSPGVVVVRYMP
;
A
#
# COMPACT_ATOMS: atom_id res chain seq x y z
N MET A 1 -14.47 31.57 5.13
CA MET A 1 -15.26 30.93 4.07
C MET A 1 -14.57 29.60 3.83
N SER A 2 -15.24 28.48 4.11
CA SER A 2 -14.60 27.16 4.19
C SER A 2 -14.09 26.73 2.83
N ASN A 3 -12.80 26.40 2.74
CA ASN A 3 -12.28 25.58 1.64
C ASN A 3 -12.69 24.13 1.93
N ASP A 4 -13.97 23.84 1.68
CA ASP A 4 -14.45 22.48 1.38
C ASP A 4 -14.12 22.19 -0.10
N GLU A 5 -12.83 22.26 -0.42
CA GLU A 5 -12.35 22.03 -1.79
C GLU A 5 -12.21 20.53 -2.03
N SER A 6 -12.74 20.11 -3.17
CA SER A 6 -12.50 18.77 -3.70
C SER A 6 -11.00 18.46 -3.73
N LYS A 7 -10.63 17.23 -3.40
CA LYS A 7 -9.25 16.76 -3.37
C LYS A 7 -9.03 15.73 -4.46
N GLU A 8 -8.11 16.04 -5.37
CA GLU A 8 -7.57 15.06 -6.33
C GLU A 8 -6.44 14.27 -5.66
N GLY A 9 -6.42 12.96 -5.86
CA GLY A 9 -5.40 12.11 -5.28
C GLY A 9 -5.49 10.64 -5.67
N THR A 10 -4.62 9.83 -5.06
CA THR A 10 -4.73 8.38 -5.06
C THR A 10 -5.15 7.92 -3.67
N PHE A 11 -6.15 7.06 -3.62
CA PHE A 11 -6.77 6.61 -2.38
C PHE A 11 -6.72 5.08 -2.29
N LEU A 12 -6.39 4.58 -1.11
CA LEU A 12 -6.55 3.17 -0.76
C LEU A 12 -7.93 2.97 -0.15
N VAL A 13 -8.69 2.00 -0.64
CA VAL A 13 -9.95 1.57 -0.02
C VAL A 13 -9.63 0.67 1.18
N THR A 14 -9.77 1.19 2.39
CA THR A 14 -9.46 0.45 3.63
C THR A 14 -10.65 -0.37 4.13
N ALA A 15 -11.87 0.07 3.81
CA ALA A 15 -13.11 -0.64 4.06
C ALA A 15 -14.11 -0.35 2.94
N ALA A 16 -14.90 -1.35 2.55
CA ALA A 16 -16.02 -1.19 1.64
C ALA A 16 -17.06 -2.30 1.88
N ASP A 17 -18.32 -1.94 1.77
CA ASP A 17 -19.47 -2.84 1.72
C ASP A 17 -20.42 -2.39 0.59
N ASP A 18 -21.58 -3.01 0.43
CA ASP A 18 -22.51 -2.67 -0.66
C ASP A 18 -23.05 -1.23 -0.58
N GLU A 19 -23.02 -0.59 0.59
CA GLU A 19 -23.62 0.72 0.84
C GLU A 19 -22.58 1.84 0.97
N THR A 20 -21.42 1.58 1.57
CA THR A 20 -20.43 2.59 1.96
C THR A 20 -19.00 2.17 1.67
N ALA A 21 -18.08 3.14 1.66
CA ALA A 21 -16.65 2.87 1.53
C ALA A 21 -15.82 3.90 2.30
N VAL A 22 -14.62 3.51 2.70
CA VAL A 22 -13.64 4.37 3.37
C VAL A 22 -12.40 4.45 2.50
N LEU A 23 -12.09 5.66 2.07
CA LEU A 23 -10.91 5.98 1.27
C LEU A 23 -9.85 6.63 2.17
N LYS A 24 -8.61 6.14 2.11
CA LYS A 24 -7.45 6.77 2.74
C LYS A 24 -6.54 7.33 1.67
N ASP A 25 -6.27 8.63 1.73
CA ASP A 25 -5.28 9.27 0.86
C ASP A 25 -3.89 8.67 1.14
N VAL A 26 -3.24 8.19 0.08
CA VAL A 26 -1.97 7.48 0.20
C VAL A 26 -0.80 8.42 0.43
N GLU A 27 -0.94 9.74 0.24
CA GLU A 27 0.12 10.73 0.43
C GLU A 27 0.15 11.24 1.87
N ASP A 28 -0.98 11.72 2.39
CA ASP A 28 -1.06 12.36 3.72
C ASP A 28 -1.84 11.55 4.77
N GLY A 29 -2.44 10.42 4.36
CA GLY A 29 -3.16 9.53 5.26
C GLY A 29 -4.55 10.03 5.66
N GLN A 30 -5.05 11.11 5.05
CA GLN A 30 -6.39 11.62 5.33
C GLN A 30 -7.46 10.58 4.98
N VAL A 31 -8.45 10.42 5.85
CA VAL A 31 -9.54 9.45 5.69
C VAL A 31 -10.83 10.15 5.24
N HIS A 32 -11.46 9.60 4.20
CA HIS A 32 -12.69 10.08 3.61
C HIS A 32 -13.74 8.94 3.64
N ALA A 33 -14.72 9.07 4.52
CA ALA A 33 -15.85 8.14 4.59
C ALA A 33 -16.91 8.53 3.55
N LEU A 34 -17.17 7.65 2.59
CA LEU A 34 -18.15 7.87 1.53
C LEU A 34 -19.57 7.54 2.00
N ALA A 35 -20.52 8.43 1.73
CA ALA A 35 -21.93 8.19 2.03
C ALA A 35 -22.56 7.09 1.16
N SER A 36 -21.95 6.78 0.02
CA SER A 36 -22.38 5.74 -0.90
C SER A 36 -21.17 5.07 -1.52
N ASN A 37 -21.14 3.74 -1.61
CA ASN A 37 -20.10 3.01 -2.32
C ASN A 37 -20.32 3.12 -3.84
N PRO A 38 -19.39 3.72 -4.61
CA PRO A 38 -19.46 3.77 -6.08
C PRO A 38 -19.09 2.42 -6.75
N GLY A 39 -19.10 1.32 -6.00
CA GLY A 39 -18.73 -0.02 -6.46
C GLY A 39 -17.23 -0.33 -6.35
N VAL A 40 -16.52 0.31 -5.41
CA VAL A 40 -15.13 -0.02 -5.06
C VAL A 40 -15.09 -1.14 -4.04
N GLU A 41 -14.01 -1.91 -4.04
CA GLU A 41 -13.79 -3.03 -3.13
C GLU A 41 -12.65 -2.71 -2.15
N ARG A 42 -12.65 -3.36 -0.98
CA ARG A 42 -11.53 -3.30 -0.05
C ARG A 42 -10.25 -3.69 -0.80
N HIS A 43 -9.17 -2.95 -0.57
CA HIS A 43 -7.87 -3.07 -1.25
C HIS A 43 -7.79 -2.53 -2.68
N ASP A 44 -8.84 -1.89 -3.19
CA ASP A 44 -8.68 -1.11 -4.40
C ASP A 44 -7.79 0.13 -4.14
N ALA A 45 -6.92 0.43 -5.10
CA ALA A 45 -6.34 1.76 -5.27
C ALA A 45 -7.14 2.52 -6.31
N VAL A 46 -7.57 3.73 -5.95
CA VAL A 46 -8.44 4.59 -6.76
C VAL A 46 -7.74 5.91 -6.99
N GLU A 47 -7.50 6.27 -8.24
CA GLU A 47 -7.07 7.61 -8.62
C GLU A 47 -8.31 8.41 -9.04
N GLY A 48 -8.52 9.57 -8.43
CA GLY A 48 -9.75 10.31 -8.64
C GLY A 48 -9.86 11.57 -7.81
N VAL A 49 -11.09 12.05 -7.65
CA VAL A 49 -11.40 13.28 -6.90
C VAL A 49 -12.48 12.99 -5.86
N VAL A 50 -12.20 13.31 -4.61
CA VAL A 50 -13.19 13.28 -3.52
C VAL A 50 -13.68 14.69 -3.21
N ALA A 51 -14.95 14.83 -2.86
CA ALA A 51 -15.52 16.11 -2.43
C ALA A 51 -16.42 15.90 -1.21
N PRO A 52 -16.56 16.91 -0.33
CA PRO A 52 -17.54 16.88 0.75
C PRO A 52 -18.96 16.71 0.20
N ASP A 53 -19.79 15.99 0.93
CA ASP A 53 -21.17 15.68 0.53
C ASP A 53 -22.16 16.70 1.14
N PRO A 54 -22.75 17.61 0.33
CA PRO A 54 -23.60 18.69 0.84
C PRO A 54 -24.97 18.23 1.35
N PRO A 55 -25.65 19.03 2.19
CA PRO A 55 -25.23 20.34 2.71
C PRO A 55 -24.46 20.27 4.04
N MET A 56 -24.43 19.09 4.67
CA MET A 56 -23.85 18.95 6.01
C MET A 56 -22.32 18.79 5.95
N ASN A 57 -21.75 18.36 4.83
CA ASN A 57 -20.31 18.16 4.61
C ASN A 57 -19.66 17.27 5.69
N VAL A 58 -20.42 16.30 6.20
CA VAL A 58 -19.94 15.33 7.21
C VAL A 58 -19.41 14.06 6.55
N THR A 59 -19.96 13.71 5.40
CA THR A 59 -19.55 12.61 4.54
C THR A 59 -18.87 13.12 3.29
N TRP A 60 -18.22 12.22 2.56
CA TRP A 60 -17.57 12.50 1.29
C TRP A 60 -18.28 11.75 0.17
N GLN A 61 -17.99 12.17 -1.06
CA GLN A 61 -18.36 11.47 -2.28
C GLN A 61 -17.15 11.41 -3.22
N LEU A 62 -17.01 10.30 -3.94
CA LEU A 62 -16.02 10.14 -5.01
C LEU A 62 -16.65 10.65 -6.30
N VAL A 63 -16.35 11.90 -6.66
CA VAL A 63 -17.00 12.63 -7.77
C VAL A 63 -16.36 12.33 -9.13
N GLU A 64 -15.12 11.85 -9.13
CA GLU A 64 -14.41 11.44 -10.33
C GLU A 64 -13.56 10.20 -10.05
N VAL A 65 -13.57 9.25 -10.99
CA VAL A 65 -12.70 8.08 -10.99
C VAL A 65 -11.90 8.08 -12.29
N LYS A 66 -10.59 8.34 -12.20
CA LYS A 66 -9.66 8.31 -13.33
C LYS A 66 -9.18 6.90 -13.59
N SER A 67 -8.78 6.20 -12.53
CA SER A 67 -8.34 4.82 -12.60
C SER A 67 -8.68 4.05 -11.32
N ARG A 68 -8.86 2.73 -11.45
CA ARG A 68 -9.07 1.82 -10.33
C ARG A 68 -8.32 0.53 -10.59
N ARG A 69 -7.63 0.02 -9.57
CA ARG A 69 -6.93 -1.27 -9.65
C ARG A 69 -7.02 -2.01 -8.30
N PRO A 70 -7.29 -3.33 -8.32
CA PRO A 70 -7.19 -4.13 -7.10
C PRO A 70 -5.72 -4.31 -6.74
N LEU A 71 -5.42 -4.24 -5.45
CA LEU A 71 -4.10 -4.52 -4.92
C LEU A 71 -4.07 -5.89 -4.23
N ARG A 72 -2.90 -6.53 -4.21
CA ARG A 72 -2.71 -7.84 -3.57
C ARG A 72 -1.38 -7.93 -2.85
N ILE A 73 -1.38 -8.65 -1.73
CA ILE A 73 -0.17 -9.06 -1.00
C ILE A 73 -0.07 -10.58 -1.09
N GLU A 74 1.13 -11.07 -1.40
CA GLU A 74 1.43 -12.50 -1.51
C GLU A 74 2.76 -12.79 -0.81
N GLU A 75 2.80 -13.82 0.04
CA GLU A 75 4.05 -14.44 0.47
C GLU A 75 4.47 -15.47 -0.58
N SER A 76 5.75 -15.49 -0.92
CA SER A 76 6.31 -16.33 -1.97
C SER A 76 7.39 -17.25 -1.42
N ASP A 77 7.27 -18.54 -1.73
CA ASP A 77 8.27 -19.57 -1.41
C ASP A 77 9.60 -19.38 -2.18
N GLU A 78 9.63 -18.45 -3.14
CA GLU A 78 10.87 -18.13 -3.85
C GLU A 78 11.86 -17.39 -2.95
N SER A 79 13.12 -17.84 -2.97
CA SER A 79 14.17 -17.15 -2.22
C SER A 79 14.41 -15.71 -2.73
N PRO A 80 14.89 -14.82 -1.84
CA PRO A 80 15.44 -13.53 -2.20
C PRO A 80 16.49 -13.61 -3.32
N THR A 81 16.46 -12.63 -4.22
CA THR A 81 17.43 -12.52 -5.32
C THR A 81 18.85 -12.34 -4.77
N THR A 82 19.86 -12.66 -5.57
CA THR A 82 21.28 -12.44 -5.18
C THR A 82 21.52 -10.99 -4.75
N MET A 83 21.01 -10.02 -5.53
CA MET A 83 21.12 -8.60 -5.19
C MET A 83 20.55 -8.27 -3.81
N ALA A 84 19.39 -8.81 -3.44
CA ALA A 84 18.79 -8.53 -2.14
C ALA A 84 19.61 -9.14 -0.99
N ARG A 85 20.18 -10.34 -1.21
CA ARG A 85 21.07 -10.98 -0.24
C ARG A 85 22.39 -10.21 -0.07
N ASP A 86 22.96 -9.71 -1.16
CA ASP A 86 24.16 -8.87 -1.11
C ASP A 86 23.90 -7.57 -0.34
N VAL A 87 22.76 -6.91 -0.59
CA VAL A 87 22.34 -5.72 0.16
C VAL A 87 22.21 -6.01 1.66
N ALA A 88 21.60 -7.14 2.03
CA ALA A 88 21.45 -7.53 3.43
C ALA A 88 22.80 -7.82 4.12
N ALA A 89 23.75 -8.45 3.41
CA ALA A 89 25.09 -8.72 3.92
C ALA A 89 25.91 -7.44 4.16
N ASP A 90 25.65 -6.38 3.39
CA ASP A 90 26.35 -5.10 3.46
C ASP A 90 25.76 -4.11 4.47
N GLN A 91 24.69 -4.48 5.19
CA GLN A 91 24.03 -3.61 6.18
C GLN A 91 23.89 -4.29 7.56
N PRO A 92 23.86 -3.52 8.66
CA PRO A 92 23.59 -4.06 9.99
C PRO A 92 22.22 -4.73 10.11
N THR A 93 22.10 -5.71 11.01
CA THR A 93 20.81 -6.26 11.43
C THR A 93 19.91 -5.17 12.02
N GLY A 94 18.63 -5.18 11.65
CA GLY A 94 17.63 -4.18 11.99
C GLY A 94 17.50 -3.06 10.95
N GLU A 95 18.41 -2.95 9.99
CA GLU A 95 18.35 -1.94 8.94
C GLU A 95 17.39 -2.31 7.80
N LEU A 96 16.88 -1.27 7.13
CA LEU A 96 16.04 -1.38 5.93
C LEU A 96 16.64 -0.54 4.81
N THR A 97 16.90 -1.17 3.66
CA THR A 97 17.32 -0.50 2.43
C THR A 97 16.20 -0.53 1.40
N ARG A 98 15.87 0.62 0.81
CA ARG A 98 14.94 0.72 -0.32
C ARG A 98 15.70 0.89 -1.63
N ARG A 99 15.29 0.19 -2.67
CA ARG A 99 15.84 0.29 -4.02
C ARG A 99 14.74 0.40 -5.06
N GLU A 100 14.88 1.34 -5.97
CA GLU A 100 14.05 1.42 -7.17
C GLU A 100 14.34 0.23 -8.10
N ARG A 101 13.31 -0.24 -8.81
CA ARG A 101 13.47 -1.24 -9.87
C ARG A 101 13.72 -0.56 -11.21
N ALA A 102 14.37 -1.27 -12.13
CA ALA A 102 14.30 -0.89 -13.54
C ALA A 102 12.83 -1.02 -14.00
N GLY A 103 12.19 0.11 -14.29
CA GLY A 103 10.75 0.20 -14.55
C GLY A 103 9.98 0.74 -13.35
N THR A 104 8.70 0.38 -13.22
CA THR A 104 7.85 0.80 -12.09
C THR A 104 7.98 -0.19 -10.94
N GLY A 105 8.13 0.33 -9.72
CA GLY A 105 8.15 -0.47 -8.49
C GLY A 105 9.40 -0.25 -7.64
N GLU A 106 9.43 -0.96 -6.53
CA GLU A 106 10.42 -0.77 -5.46
C GLU A 106 10.70 -2.11 -4.78
N ILE A 107 11.88 -2.23 -4.20
CA ILE A 107 12.28 -3.37 -3.38
C ILE A 107 12.75 -2.84 -2.02
N HIS A 108 12.21 -3.38 -0.94
CA HIS A 108 12.72 -3.15 0.41
C HIS A 108 13.46 -4.41 0.85
N VAL A 109 14.68 -4.23 1.35
CA VAL A 109 15.51 -5.30 1.90
C VAL A 109 15.68 -5.01 3.39
N VAL A 110 15.18 -5.92 4.21
CA VAL A 110 15.25 -5.84 5.66
C VAL A 110 16.20 -6.93 6.14
N THR A 111 17.23 -6.53 6.88
CA THR A 111 18.18 -7.48 7.47
C THR A 111 17.74 -7.77 8.89
N VAL A 112 17.51 -9.05 9.20
CA VAL A 112 16.92 -9.49 10.47
C VAL A 112 17.81 -10.57 11.10
N PRO A 113 17.71 -10.82 12.42
CA PRO A 113 18.29 -12.03 13.00
C PRO A 113 17.73 -13.27 12.30
N GLU A 114 18.58 -14.27 12.01
CA GLU A 114 18.15 -15.49 11.32
C GLU A 114 17.02 -16.19 12.09
N GLU A 115 17.14 -16.25 13.41
CA GLU A 115 16.20 -16.87 14.33
C GLU A 115 14.83 -16.19 14.40
N THR A 116 14.73 -14.93 13.95
CA THR A 116 13.46 -14.17 13.95
C THR A 116 12.95 -13.90 12.54
N THR A 117 13.47 -14.58 11.51
CA THR A 117 13.09 -14.32 10.11
C THR A 117 11.59 -14.55 9.88
N GLU A 118 11.05 -15.68 10.35
CA GLU A 118 9.61 -16.00 10.21
C GLU A 118 8.72 -14.99 10.93
N GLN A 119 9.12 -14.56 12.14
CA GLN A 119 8.40 -13.52 12.87
C GLN A 119 8.43 -12.19 12.10
N ALA A 120 9.57 -11.81 11.53
CA ALA A 120 9.67 -10.59 10.74
C ALA A 120 8.80 -10.64 9.47
N VAL A 121 8.66 -11.81 8.84
CA VAL A 121 7.71 -11.99 7.73
C VAL A 121 6.28 -11.78 8.20
N ALA A 122 5.89 -12.37 9.33
CA ALA A 122 4.56 -12.19 9.91
C ALA A 122 4.28 -10.72 10.26
N ASP A 123 5.23 -10.03 10.90
CA ASP A 123 5.11 -8.61 11.25
C ASP A 123 4.92 -7.72 9.99
N VAL A 124 5.60 -8.05 8.89
CA VAL A 124 5.43 -7.35 7.61
C VAL A 124 4.06 -7.63 6.99
N LEU A 125 3.59 -8.89 7.02
CA LEU A 125 2.26 -9.26 6.51
C LEU A 125 1.13 -8.60 7.31
N ASP A 126 1.31 -8.45 8.61
CA ASP A 126 0.34 -7.80 9.50
C ASP A 126 0.19 -6.29 9.22
N ASP A 127 1.19 -5.63 8.63
CA ASP A 127 1.12 -4.24 8.14
C ASP A 127 0.49 -4.13 6.74
N GLU A 128 -0.66 -4.80 6.55
CA GLU A 128 -1.37 -4.88 5.27
C GLU A 128 -1.66 -3.48 4.70
N GLU A 129 -2.16 -2.56 5.54
CA GLU A 129 -2.49 -1.20 5.11
C GLU A 129 -1.24 -0.42 4.67
N GLY A 130 -0.11 -0.55 5.37
CA GLY A 130 1.15 0.11 5.03
C GLY A 130 1.69 -0.38 3.68
N LEU A 131 1.69 -1.70 3.47
CA LEU A 131 2.08 -2.34 2.22
C LEU A 131 1.19 -1.88 1.05
N LEU A 132 -0.13 -1.92 1.21
CA LEU A 132 -1.08 -1.54 0.17
C LEU A 132 -1.04 -0.04 -0.13
N SER A 133 -0.88 0.81 0.88
CA SER A 133 -0.74 2.26 0.70
C SER A 133 0.51 2.60 -0.11
N ARG A 134 1.64 1.92 0.18
CA ARG A 134 2.87 2.06 -0.61
C ARG A 134 2.68 1.57 -2.05
N ALA A 135 2.00 0.44 -2.26
CA ALA A 135 1.71 -0.08 -3.60
C ALA A 135 0.83 0.90 -4.41
N ALA A 136 -0.22 1.45 -3.77
CA ALA A 136 -1.07 2.46 -4.35
C ALA A 136 -0.26 3.71 -4.75
N ARG A 137 0.59 4.22 -3.85
CA ARG A 137 1.45 5.38 -4.11
C ARG A 137 2.42 5.15 -5.29
N LEU A 138 2.97 3.95 -5.40
CA LEU A 138 3.91 3.58 -6.47
C LEU A 138 3.23 3.30 -7.82
N GLY A 139 1.89 3.31 -7.90
CA GLY A 139 1.18 2.99 -9.14
C GLY A 139 1.23 1.51 -9.51
N VAL A 140 1.54 0.63 -8.56
CA VAL A 140 1.64 -0.82 -8.78
C VAL A 140 0.42 -1.55 -8.22
N ASN A 141 0.30 -2.85 -8.46
CA ASN A 141 -0.86 -3.67 -8.05
C ASN A 141 -0.50 -4.87 -7.15
N ARG A 142 0.78 -5.25 -7.05
CA ARG A 142 1.20 -6.43 -6.30
C ARG A 142 2.36 -6.14 -5.36
N VAL A 143 2.22 -6.65 -4.14
CA VAL A 143 3.26 -6.72 -3.12
C VAL A 143 3.61 -8.19 -2.93
N GLU A 144 4.87 -8.55 -3.15
CA GLU A 144 5.37 -9.90 -2.94
C GLU A 144 6.41 -9.88 -1.83
N ILE A 145 6.24 -10.74 -0.84
CA ILE A 145 7.18 -10.91 0.27
C ILE A 145 7.95 -12.20 0.05
N ARG A 146 9.27 -12.11 0.10
CA ARG A 146 10.20 -13.25 0.00
C ARG A 146 11.14 -13.23 1.19
N SER A 147 11.53 -14.41 1.66
CA SER A 147 12.44 -14.52 2.79
C SER A 147 13.44 -15.66 2.63
N SER A 148 14.56 -15.51 3.33
CA SER A 148 15.52 -16.58 3.63
C SER A 148 16.17 -16.22 4.98
N PRO A 149 16.78 -17.17 5.71
CA PRO A 149 17.36 -16.87 7.01
C PRO A 149 18.19 -15.58 7.00
N GLY A 150 17.80 -14.62 7.83
CA GLY A 150 18.48 -13.33 8.02
C GLY A 150 18.03 -12.20 7.10
N VAL A 151 17.10 -12.45 6.16
CA VAL A 151 16.64 -11.43 5.21
C VAL A 151 15.16 -11.57 4.85
N VAL A 152 14.45 -10.45 4.86
CA VAL A 152 13.08 -10.31 4.36
C VAL A 152 13.09 -9.27 3.24
N VAL A 153 12.41 -9.58 2.14
CA VAL A 153 12.35 -8.73 0.96
C VAL A 153 10.91 -8.45 0.59
N VAL A 154 10.54 -7.18 0.56
CA VAL A 154 9.22 -6.72 0.08
C VAL A 154 9.38 -6.15 -1.32
N ARG A 155 8.59 -6.65 -2.27
CA ARG A 155 8.69 -6.26 -3.69
C ARG A 155 7.38 -5.68 -4.16
N TYR A 156 7.42 -4.42 -4.60
CA TYR A 156 6.31 -3.69 -5.20
C TYR A 156 6.42 -3.80 -6.72
N MET A 157 5.42 -4.39 -7.37
CA MET A 157 5.47 -4.79 -8.78
C MET A 157 4.15 -4.50 -9.51
N PRO A 158 4.19 -4.10 -10.80
CA PRO A 158 3.01 -3.97 -11.66
C PRO A 158 2.32 -5.30 -11.97
#